data_AF-A0A814B7E9-F1
#
_entry.id   AF-A0A814B7E9-F1
#
_cell.length_a   1.000
_cell.length_b   1.000
_cell.length_c   1.000
_cell.angle_alpha   90.00
_cell.angle_beta   90.00
_cell.angle_gamma   90.00
#
_symmetry.space_group_name_H-M   'P 1'
#
loop_
_entity.id
_entity.type
_entity.pdbx_description
1 polymer ?
#
loop_
_entity_poly.entity_id
_entity_poly.type
_entity_poly.pdbx_seq_one_letter_code
_entity_poly.pdbx_strand_id
1 'polypeptide(L)'
;MCLNQVYYGDTCTMDEACRQDIGLQCSSNCQKCICNSTASWNNASCVIGQTVCPSSKPPDPCVAAYWPLDGNANDLTNTHNGTLVGNPSFVMGYIDHAIQCSGTPYITVPYIDFYRRSFSIEFWFYINNRTNGDIGLLGECMNGTSHTCLHLELKNASKPFMGFFYDDSVGSSSIVNYQWYHIAFVYNNTARQRQIYVNGLVENISLSSSLSSTGYLGQCGPVTICKTITSPLSAITYIDQIFVTQRAKTANEILNDATFIAYYSFDCGSILDSGPNLLQSFAVGQTMINGRV
;
A
#
# COMPACT_ATOMS: atom_id res chain seq x y z
N MET A 1 -47.94 3.27 -36.74
CA MET A 1 -48.00 4.67 -36.26
C MET A 1 -46.80 4.83 -35.33
N CYS A 2 -45.62 5.22 -35.84
CA CYS A 2 -45.08 6.61 -35.85
C CYS A 2 -44.92 7.13 -34.40
N LEU A 3 -43.78 7.60 -33.88
CA LEU A 3 -42.57 8.21 -34.45
C LEU A 3 -41.49 8.33 -33.35
N ASN A 4 -40.23 8.50 -33.74
CA ASN A 4 -39.14 9.06 -32.92
C ASN A 4 -39.55 10.38 -32.25
N GLN A 5 -39.03 10.68 -31.06
CA GLN A 5 -38.72 12.07 -30.67
C GLN A 5 -37.59 12.14 -29.62
N VAL A 6 -36.51 12.81 -30.02
CA VAL A 6 -35.46 13.37 -29.16
C VAL A 6 -35.94 14.76 -28.74
N TYR A 7 -35.78 15.12 -27.46
CA TYR A 7 -35.90 16.51 -26.99
C TYR A 7 -34.57 16.96 -26.37
N TYR A 8 -34.09 18.12 -26.85
CA TYR A 8 -32.99 18.94 -26.29
C TYR A 8 -33.60 20.21 -25.66
N GLY A 9 -33.08 20.63 -24.48
CA GLY A 9 -33.38 21.90 -23.77
C GLY A 9 -34.64 21.87 -22.89
N ASP A 10 -34.76 22.48 -21.70
CA ASP A 10 -33.93 23.44 -20.95
C ASP A 10 -34.31 23.42 -19.46
N THR A 11 -33.32 23.67 -18.59
CA THR A 11 -33.38 24.26 -17.23
C THR A 11 -34.49 23.84 -16.23
N CYS A 12 -34.12 23.06 -15.20
CA CYS A 12 -34.80 23.08 -13.90
C CYS A 12 -34.20 24.19 -13.02
N THR A 13 -34.87 25.34 -12.91
CA THR A 13 -34.57 26.34 -11.86
C THR A 13 -35.12 25.83 -10.53
N MET A 14 -34.24 25.50 -9.57
CA MET A 14 -34.65 25.21 -8.20
C MET A 14 -35.07 26.50 -7.48
N ASP A 15 -36.27 26.45 -6.90
CA ASP A 15 -36.94 27.54 -6.19
C ASP A 15 -36.15 27.98 -4.94
N GLU A 16 -36.14 29.29 -4.69
CA GLU A 16 -35.29 29.96 -3.69
C GLU A 16 -35.59 29.53 -2.26
N ALA A 17 -36.79 29.01 -2.00
CA ALA A 17 -37.20 28.46 -0.72
C ALA A 17 -36.41 27.19 -0.32
N CYS A 18 -35.89 26.42 -1.29
CA CYS A 18 -35.09 25.22 -0.99
C CYS A 18 -33.65 25.55 -0.57
N ARG A 19 -33.17 26.78 -0.81
CA ARG A 19 -31.80 27.18 -0.42
C ARG A 19 -31.65 27.48 1.08
N GLN A 20 -32.70 27.98 1.74
CA GLN A 20 -32.57 28.44 3.12
C GLN A 20 -32.58 27.29 4.14
N ASP A 21 -33.39 26.25 3.94
CA ASP A 21 -33.45 25.12 4.88
C ASP A 21 -32.25 24.16 4.79
N ILE A 22 -31.57 24.09 3.63
CA ILE A 22 -30.33 23.30 3.48
C ILE A 22 -29.14 24.01 4.16
N GLY A 23 -29.14 25.34 4.21
CA GLY A 23 -28.05 26.14 4.76
C GLY A 23 -27.87 26.02 6.28
N LEU A 24 -28.90 25.60 7.02
CA LEU A 24 -28.90 25.60 8.49
C LEU A 24 -28.67 24.21 9.12
N GLN A 25 -28.65 23.11 8.35
CA GLN A 25 -28.41 21.76 8.90
C GLN A 25 -27.00 21.19 8.63
N CYS A 26 -26.15 21.88 7.88
CA CYS A 26 -24.79 21.42 7.54
C CYS A 26 -23.71 21.91 8.52
N SER A 27 -23.96 21.89 9.84
CA SER A 27 -22.93 22.26 10.83
C SER A 27 -22.40 21.11 11.69
N SER A 28 -22.75 19.85 11.42
CA SER A 28 -22.08 18.74 12.13
C SER A 28 -22.07 17.36 11.49
N ASN A 29 -22.56 17.12 10.27
CA ASN A 29 -22.30 15.90 9.49
C ASN A 29 -22.77 16.11 8.03
N CYS A 30 -21.93 15.83 7.04
CA CYS A 30 -22.30 15.89 5.62
C CYS A 30 -23.46 14.93 5.31
N GLN A 31 -24.68 15.45 5.11
CA GLN A 31 -25.85 14.67 4.69
C GLN A 31 -26.31 15.13 3.30
N LYS A 32 -26.28 14.23 2.31
CA LYS A 32 -26.77 14.50 0.95
C LYS A 32 -28.20 13.95 0.83
N CYS A 33 -29.19 14.81 0.67
CA CYS A 33 -30.57 14.38 0.42
C CYS A 33 -30.79 14.11 -1.08
N ILE A 34 -31.37 12.96 -1.42
CA ILE A 34 -31.81 12.63 -2.79
C ILE A 34 -33.33 12.73 -2.82
N CYS A 35 -33.88 13.59 -3.69
CA CYS A 35 -35.31 13.63 -3.96
C CYS A 35 -35.63 12.68 -5.12
N ASN A 36 -36.43 11.64 -4.87
CA ASN A 36 -37.00 10.82 -5.94
C ASN A 36 -38.22 11.54 -6.54
N SER A 37 -38.20 11.78 -7.85
CA SER A 37 -39.22 12.52 -8.60
C SER A 37 -40.53 11.76 -8.84
N THR A 38 -40.78 10.64 -8.15
CA THR A 38 -42.01 9.85 -8.33
C THR A 38 -42.97 9.89 -7.13
N ALA A 39 -42.66 10.65 -6.07
CA ALA A 39 -43.58 10.82 -4.95
C ALA A 39 -44.53 12.00 -5.21
N SER A 40 -45.83 11.70 -5.30
CA SER A 40 -46.91 12.69 -5.16
C SER A 40 -46.70 13.54 -3.89
N TRP A 41 -47.00 14.83 -3.99
CA TRP A 41 -46.71 15.97 -3.10
C TRP A 41 -46.80 15.83 -1.57
N ASN A 42 -47.23 14.70 -1.00
CA ASN A 42 -47.48 14.56 0.44
C ASN A 42 -46.77 13.39 1.13
N ASN A 43 -45.87 12.63 0.48
CA ASN A 43 -45.13 11.53 1.14
C ASN A 43 -43.68 11.40 0.63
N ALA A 44 -42.86 12.43 0.87
CA ALA A 44 -41.41 12.28 0.77
C ALA A 44 -40.88 11.59 2.04
N SER A 45 -40.81 10.26 2.01
CA SER A 45 -40.13 9.50 3.07
C SER A 45 -38.62 9.66 2.92
N CYS A 46 -37.99 10.39 3.85
CA CYS A 46 -36.54 10.43 3.96
C CYS A 46 -36.05 9.06 4.45
N VAL A 47 -35.65 8.19 3.52
CA VAL A 47 -34.94 6.96 3.88
C VAL A 47 -33.51 7.37 4.19
N ILE A 48 -33.08 7.17 5.43
CA ILE A 48 -31.67 7.27 5.84
C ILE A 48 -30.92 6.12 5.15
N GLY A 49 -30.62 6.29 3.87
CA GLY A 49 -29.62 5.51 3.19
C GLY A 49 -28.28 6.00 3.69
N GLN A 50 -27.64 5.25 4.57
CA GLN A 50 -26.25 5.48 4.92
C GLN A 50 -25.43 5.17 3.66
N THR A 51 -25.33 6.13 2.75
CA THR A 51 -24.34 6.11 1.69
C THR A 51 -23.01 6.37 2.38
N VAL A 52 -22.42 5.31 2.93
CA VAL A 52 -21.01 5.33 3.31
C VAL A 52 -20.28 5.51 1.98
N CYS A 53 -19.85 6.74 1.67
CA CYS A 53 -18.70 6.92 0.79
C CYS A 53 -17.66 5.91 1.30
N PRO A 54 -16.98 5.11 0.46
CA PRO A 54 -15.92 4.22 0.94
C PRO A 54 -15.00 5.09 1.78
N SER A 55 -15.12 4.97 3.11
CA SER A 55 -14.35 5.80 4.00
C SER A 55 -12.93 5.41 3.69
N SER A 56 -12.06 6.39 3.47
CA SER A 56 -10.64 6.21 3.70
C SER A 56 -10.52 5.37 4.97
N LYS A 57 -10.05 4.13 4.78
CA LYS A 57 -9.91 3.14 5.84
C LYS A 57 -9.29 3.89 7.04
N PRO A 58 -9.88 3.85 8.25
CA PRO A 58 -9.17 4.39 9.40
C PRO A 58 -7.77 3.76 9.39
N PRO A 59 -6.69 4.55 9.55
CA PRO A 59 -5.33 4.04 9.50
C PRO A 59 -5.26 2.76 10.32
N ASP A 60 -4.76 1.68 9.71
CA ASP A 60 -4.73 0.39 10.38
C ASP A 60 -4.05 0.59 11.75
N PRO A 61 -4.74 0.33 12.87
CA PRO A 61 -4.19 0.64 14.19
C PRO A 61 -2.95 -0.22 14.50
N CYS A 62 -2.66 -1.23 13.67
CA CYS A 62 -1.51 -2.10 13.77
C CYS A 62 -0.36 -1.71 12.84
N VAL A 63 -0.37 -0.52 12.20
CA VAL A 63 0.78 -0.03 11.43
C VAL A 63 1.96 0.16 12.37
N ALA A 64 3.04 -0.57 12.08
CA ALA A 64 4.30 -0.50 12.82
C ALA A 64 5.21 0.59 12.26
N ALA A 65 5.23 0.74 10.93
CA ALA A 65 6.06 1.68 10.21
C ALA A 65 5.55 1.87 8.78
N TYR A 66 5.80 3.04 8.22
CA TYR A 66 5.49 3.37 6.84
C TYR A 66 6.57 4.29 6.26
N TRP A 67 7.26 3.84 5.21
CA TRP A 67 8.23 4.63 4.47
C TRP A 67 7.71 4.92 3.06
N PRO A 68 7.27 6.16 2.78
CA PRO A 68 6.91 6.59 1.43
C PRO A 68 8.13 6.57 0.50
N LEU A 69 9.32 6.87 1.03
CA LEU A 69 10.55 7.03 0.26
C LEU A 69 10.56 8.23 -0.69
N ASP A 70 9.80 9.27 -0.33
CA ASP A 70 9.73 10.56 -1.04
C ASP A 70 10.96 11.44 -0.80
N GLY A 71 12.12 11.01 -1.31
CA GLY A 71 13.39 11.75 -1.21
C GLY A 71 14.15 11.58 0.11
N ASN A 72 13.63 10.77 1.04
CA ASN A 72 14.26 10.48 2.33
C ASN A 72 13.83 9.10 2.87
N ALA A 73 14.45 8.65 3.97
CA ALA A 73 14.13 7.36 4.61
C ALA A 73 13.36 7.52 5.94
N ASN A 74 12.64 8.63 6.14
CA ASN A 74 11.85 8.82 7.35
C ASN A 74 10.61 7.93 7.33
N ASP A 75 10.29 7.38 8.49
CA ASP A 75 9.05 6.66 8.74
C ASP A 75 7.96 7.68 9.13
N LEU A 76 6.81 7.66 8.46
CA LEU A 76 5.71 8.58 8.76
C LEU A 76 5.02 8.30 10.10
N THR A 77 5.18 7.09 10.66
CA THR A 77 4.77 6.84 12.05
C THR A 77 5.78 7.39 13.06
N ASN A 78 6.94 7.83 12.57
CA ASN A 78 8.05 8.42 13.33
C ASN A 78 8.58 7.52 14.47
N THR A 79 8.55 6.20 14.26
CA THR A 79 9.04 5.22 15.24
C THR A 79 10.28 4.45 14.74
N HIS A 80 10.41 4.29 13.42
CA HIS A 80 11.46 3.50 12.78
C HIS A 80 12.12 4.27 11.61
N ASN A 81 12.59 5.49 11.86
CA ASN A 81 13.30 6.28 10.84
C ASN A 81 14.55 5.55 10.31
N GLY A 82 14.68 5.49 8.99
CA GLY A 82 15.79 4.87 8.31
C GLY A 82 17.01 5.78 8.17
N THR A 83 18.18 5.16 8.09
CA THR A 83 19.46 5.81 7.80
C THR A 83 19.95 5.37 6.43
N LEU A 84 20.26 6.34 5.57
CA LEU A 84 20.78 6.08 4.23
C LEU A 84 22.25 5.65 4.32
N VAL A 85 22.60 4.57 3.61
CA VAL A 85 23.97 4.09 3.49
C VAL A 85 24.38 4.10 2.03
N GLY A 86 25.57 4.64 1.73
CA GLY A 86 26.12 4.64 0.37
C GLY A 86 25.48 5.67 -0.59
N ASN A 87 24.77 6.68 -0.06
CA ASN A 87 24.14 7.76 -0.83
C ASN A 87 23.20 7.25 -1.95
N PRO A 88 22.09 6.56 -1.61
CA PRO A 88 21.11 6.18 -2.61
C PRO A 88 20.48 7.40 -3.29
N SER A 89 20.05 7.21 -4.53
CA SER A 89 19.25 8.17 -5.28
C SER A 89 17.77 7.92 -5.09
N PHE A 90 16.98 8.99 -5.16
CA PHE A 90 15.52 8.93 -5.26
C PHE A 90 15.10 9.38 -6.65
N VAL A 91 14.19 8.63 -7.28
CA VAL A 91 13.71 8.84 -8.65
C VAL A 91 12.19 8.78 -8.67
N MET A 92 11.55 9.14 -9.79
CA MET A 92 10.09 8.99 -9.91
C MET A 92 9.65 7.57 -9.58
N GLY A 93 8.75 7.46 -8.62
CA GLY A 93 8.27 6.21 -8.04
C GLY A 93 6.96 5.71 -8.63
N TYR A 94 6.34 4.79 -7.90
CA TYR A 94 4.95 4.40 -8.10
C TYR A 94 4.00 5.50 -7.59
N ILE A 95 4.33 6.09 -6.43
CA ILE A 95 3.75 7.34 -5.94
C ILE A 95 4.92 8.30 -5.71
N ASP A 96 4.86 9.50 -6.29
CA ASP A 96 5.87 10.54 -6.13
C ASP A 96 7.32 10.04 -6.35
N HIS A 97 8.12 9.73 -5.30
CA HIS A 97 9.47 9.19 -5.47
C HIS A 97 9.68 7.80 -4.85
N ALA A 98 10.53 7.02 -5.49
CA ALA A 98 11.02 5.73 -5.02
C ALA A 98 12.54 5.76 -4.77
N ILE A 99 13.01 4.89 -3.88
CA ILE A 99 14.45 4.65 -3.70
C ILE A 99 14.99 3.86 -4.90
N GLN A 100 16.13 4.26 -5.45
CA GLN A 100 16.89 3.46 -6.41
C GLN A 100 17.93 2.60 -5.68
N CYS A 101 17.64 1.31 -5.60
CA CYS A 101 18.54 0.28 -5.13
C CYS A 101 19.49 -0.14 -6.28
N SER A 102 20.80 -0.03 -6.10
CA SER A 102 21.82 -0.37 -7.12
C SER A 102 22.99 -1.23 -6.60
N GLY A 103 22.79 -1.92 -5.47
CA GLY A 103 23.68 -2.96 -4.95
C GLY A 103 24.66 -2.52 -3.87
N THR A 104 25.19 -1.29 -3.96
CA THR A 104 25.98 -0.67 -2.87
C THR A 104 25.14 0.16 -1.91
N PRO A 105 24.21 1.01 -2.37
CA PRO A 105 23.41 1.81 -1.46
C PRO A 105 22.22 1.01 -0.91
N TYR A 106 21.90 1.25 0.36
CA TYR A 106 20.81 0.61 1.08
C TYR A 106 20.35 1.49 2.24
N ILE A 107 19.24 1.10 2.88
CA ILE A 107 18.75 1.78 4.09
C ILE A 107 18.87 0.83 5.26
N THR A 108 19.36 1.32 6.40
CA THR A 108 19.26 0.61 7.68
C THR A 108 18.18 1.25 8.54
N VAL A 109 17.32 0.43 9.11
CA VAL A 109 16.20 0.83 9.95
C VAL A 109 16.39 0.15 11.32
N PRO A 110 16.01 0.82 12.43
CA PRO A 110 16.02 0.20 13.75
C PRO A 110 15.25 -1.14 13.77
N TYR A 111 15.61 -2.01 14.71
CA TYR A 111 14.94 -3.31 14.88
C TYR A 111 13.42 -3.15 15.02
N ILE A 112 12.66 -4.04 14.37
CA ILE A 112 11.21 -4.14 14.52
C ILE A 112 10.88 -5.47 15.18
N ASP A 113 10.09 -5.43 16.26
CA ASP A 113 9.74 -6.66 16.98
C ASP A 113 8.76 -7.54 16.19
N PHE A 114 9.31 -8.47 15.40
CA PHE A 114 8.58 -9.56 14.76
C PHE A 114 8.65 -10.89 15.54
N TYR A 115 9.29 -10.92 16.71
CA TYR A 115 9.57 -12.14 17.46
C TYR A 115 8.26 -12.84 17.86
N ARG A 116 8.01 -14.04 17.31
CA ARG A 116 6.78 -14.82 17.57
C ARG A 116 5.48 -14.03 17.38
N ARG A 117 5.47 -13.11 16.41
CA ARG A 117 4.31 -12.26 16.10
C ARG A 117 3.83 -12.49 14.67
N SER A 118 2.55 -12.23 14.46
CA SER A 118 2.03 -12.10 13.10
C SER A 118 2.41 -10.73 12.56
N PHE A 119 2.70 -10.65 11.26
CA PHE A 119 3.04 -9.38 10.61
C PHE A 119 2.72 -9.43 9.13
N SER A 120 2.63 -8.26 8.51
CA SER A 120 2.57 -8.10 7.06
C SER A 120 3.51 -7.00 6.64
N ILE A 121 4.27 -7.26 5.58
CA ILE A 121 5.16 -6.29 4.94
C ILE A 121 4.77 -6.25 3.47
N GLU A 122 4.46 -5.07 2.95
CA GLU A 122 4.12 -4.87 1.55
C GLU A 122 4.74 -3.59 1.01
N PHE A 123 4.94 -3.55 -0.30
CA PHE A 123 5.52 -2.41 -1.00
C PHE A 123 5.35 -2.56 -2.51
N TRP A 124 5.56 -1.45 -3.21
CA TRP A 124 5.72 -1.43 -4.65
C TRP A 124 7.19 -1.61 -5.01
N PHE A 125 7.47 -2.40 -6.04
CA PHE A 125 8.81 -2.50 -6.58
C PHE A 125 8.81 -2.58 -8.11
N TYR A 126 9.91 -2.13 -8.70
CA TYR A 126 10.15 -2.16 -10.14
C TYR A 126 11.56 -2.65 -10.40
N ILE A 127 11.73 -3.58 -11.33
CA ILE A 127 13.07 -4.05 -11.73
C ILE A 127 13.43 -3.47 -13.09
N ASN A 128 14.45 -2.63 -13.10
CA ASN A 128 14.95 -2.02 -14.32
C ASN A 128 15.94 -2.95 -15.05
N ASN A 129 16.88 -3.54 -14.32
CA ASN A 129 17.83 -4.48 -14.92
C ASN A 129 18.17 -5.60 -13.95
N ARG A 130 18.10 -6.85 -14.43
CA ARG A 130 18.45 -8.04 -13.65
C ARG A 130 19.83 -8.52 -14.01
N THR A 131 20.52 -9.00 -12.97
CA THR A 131 21.64 -9.91 -13.16
C THR A 131 21.27 -11.29 -12.61
N ASN A 132 22.18 -12.26 -12.77
CA ASN A 132 21.99 -13.60 -12.23
C ASN A 132 22.16 -13.58 -10.70
N GLY A 133 21.35 -14.38 -10.01
CA GLY A 133 21.39 -14.53 -8.55
C GLY A 133 20.12 -14.04 -7.88
N ASP A 134 20.12 -14.07 -6.55
CA ASP A 134 18.99 -13.60 -5.75
C ASP A 134 19.04 -12.07 -5.60
N ILE A 135 17.87 -11.43 -5.52
CA ILE A 135 17.74 -9.98 -5.34
C ILE A 135 17.12 -9.73 -3.97
N GLY A 136 17.91 -9.24 -3.03
CA GLY A 136 17.43 -8.87 -1.69
C GLY A 136 16.64 -7.56 -1.70
N LEU A 137 15.37 -7.60 -1.30
CA LEU A 137 14.50 -6.41 -1.26
C LEU A 137 14.45 -5.80 0.14
N LEU A 138 14.12 -6.63 1.14
CA LEU A 138 14.04 -6.24 2.54
C LEU A 138 14.39 -7.44 3.43
N GLY A 139 15.09 -7.21 4.53
CA GLY A 139 15.34 -8.25 5.51
C GLY A 139 15.58 -7.73 6.92
N GLU A 140 15.56 -8.63 7.90
CA GLU A 140 15.94 -8.37 9.28
C GLU A 140 16.68 -9.59 9.81
N CYS A 141 17.86 -9.43 10.38
CA CYS A 141 18.64 -10.59 10.77
C CYS A 141 19.45 -10.36 12.05
N MET A 142 19.32 -11.32 12.97
CA MET A 142 20.09 -11.36 14.21
C MET A 142 21.50 -11.92 13.98
N ASN A 143 21.63 -13.17 13.48
CA ASN A 143 22.91 -13.88 13.46
C ASN A 143 23.07 -14.96 12.37
N GLY A 144 22.18 -15.01 11.37
CA GLY A 144 22.30 -15.96 10.24
C GLY A 144 22.03 -17.42 10.62
N THR A 145 21.24 -17.67 11.67
CA THR A 145 20.85 -19.02 12.09
C THR A 145 19.39 -19.30 11.79
N SER A 146 19.00 -20.58 11.85
CA SER A 146 17.63 -21.03 11.56
C SER A 146 16.59 -20.22 12.33
N HIS A 147 15.55 -19.75 11.63
CA HIS A 147 14.46 -18.92 12.15
C HIS A 147 14.82 -17.49 12.61
N THR A 148 16.07 -17.02 12.47
CA THR A 148 16.50 -15.73 13.04
C THR A 148 16.71 -14.62 12.03
N CYS A 149 16.50 -14.90 10.74
CA CYS A 149 16.70 -13.93 9.67
C CYS A 149 15.54 -13.96 8.69
N LEU A 150 14.88 -12.81 8.54
CA LEU A 150 13.81 -12.56 7.61
C LEU A 150 14.41 -12.15 6.28
N HIS A 151 13.98 -12.82 5.21
CA HIS A 151 14.45 -12.63 3.85
C HIS A 151 13.25 -12.38 2.94
N LEU A 152 13.09 -11.16 2.45
CA LEU A 152 12.13 -10.82 1.41
C LEU A 152 12.92 -10.53 0.14
N GLU A 153 12.82 -11.43 -0.83
CA GLU A 153 13.74 -11.48 -1.95
C GLU A 153 13.04 -11.92 -3.24
N LEU A 154 13.76 -11.80 -4.35
CA LEU A 154 13.46 -12.51 -5.58
C LEU A 154 14.53 -13.59 -5.80
N LYS A 155 14.14 -14.85 -5.60
CA LYS A 155 14.97 -16.01 -5.84
C LYS A 155 15.18 -16.24 -7.34
N ASN A 156 16.40 -16.57 -7.76
CA ASN A 156 16.79 -16.68 -9.16
C ASN A 156 16.33 -15.44 -9.97
N ALA A 157 16.50 -14.26 -9.38
CA ALA A 157 16.13 -12.95 -9.90
C ALA A 157 14.64 -12.77 -10.30
N SER A 158 13.75 -13.71 -10.01
CA SER A 158 12.40 -13.70 -10.60
C SER A 158 11.29 -14.26 -9.74
N LYS A 159 11.59 -15.11 -8.76
CA LYS A 159 10.57 -15.78 -7.94
C LYS A 159 10.43 -15.08 -6.60
N PRO A 160 9.25 -14.55 -6.24
CA PRO A 160 8.99 -14.04 -4.91
C PRO A 160 9.40 -15.02 -3.83
N PHE A 161 10.15 -14.58 -2.83
CA PHE A 161 10.71 -15.45 -1.81
C PHE A 161 10.60 -14.82 -0.43
N MET A 162 10.09 -15.62 0.51
CA MET A 162 10.03 -15.28 1.93
C MET A 162 10.71 -16.39 2.72
N GLY A 163 11.66 -16.06 3.57
CA GLY A 163 12.32 -17.05 4.42
C GLY A 163 12.60 -16.53 5.81
N PHE A 164 12.60 -17.43 6.79
CA PHE A 164 13.13 -17.17 8.14
C PHE A 164 14.52 -17.78 8.35
N PHE A 165 15.22 -18.15 7.27
CA PHE A 165 16.44 -18.95 7.28
C PHE A 165 16.12 -20.42 7.63
N TYR A 166 16.27 -21.33 6.65
CA TYR A 166 15.85 -22.75 6.69
C TYR A 166 14.34 -23.01 6.88
N ASP A 167 13.52 -21.96 6.85
CA ASP A 167 12.07 -22.05 6.89
C ASP A 167 11.51 -21.11 5.81
N ASP A 168 11.58 -21.63 4.58
CA ASP A 168 11.49 -20.84 3.37
C ASP A 168 10.21 -21.12 2.59
N SER A 169 9.82 -20.14 1.79
CA SER A 169 8.62 -20.14 0.95
C SER A 169 8.93 -19.43 -0.36
N VAL A 170 8.50 -20.03 -1.46
CA VAL A 170 8.73 -19.48 -2.80
C VAL A 170 7.41 -19.37 -3.56
N GLY A 171 7.19 -18.22 -4.19
CA GLY A 171 6.08 -17.94 -5.09
C GLY A 171 6.26 -18.60 -6.46
N SER A 172 5.16 -18.71 -7.20
CA SER A 172 5.13 -19.39 -8.50
C SER A 172 5.35 -18.43 -9.67
N SER A 173 4.90 -17.19 -9.54
CA SER A 173 4.98 -16.16 -10.57
C SER A 173 6.42 -15.86 -10.96
N SER A 174 6.62 -15.64 -12.26
CA SER A 174 7.85 -15.06 -12.77
C SER A 174 7.65 -13.55 -12.88
N ILE A 175 8.26 -12.80 -11.97
CA ILE A 175 8.35 -11.35 -12.12
C ILE A 175 9.10 -11.09 -13.43
N VAL A 176 8.75 -10.05 -14.20
CA VAL A 176 9.50 -9.59 -15.39
C VAL A 176 10.05 -8.17 -15.20
N ASN A 177 10.96 -7.73 -16.07
CA ASN A 177 11.53 -6.37 -16.00
C ASN A 177 10.53 -5.33 -16.48
N TYR A 178 10.86 -4.08 -16.16
CA TYR A 178 10.25 -2.88 -16.70
C TYR A 178 8.79 -2.63 -16.33
N GLN A 179 8.32 -3.18 -15.22
CA GLN A 179 6.99 -2.89 -14.69
C GLN A 179 6.96 -2.90 -13.16
N TRP A 180 6.03 -2.12 -12.63
CA TRP A 180 5.73 -2.07 -11.21
C TRP A 180 4.91 -3.29 -10.79
N TYR A 181 5.23 -3.80 -9.61
CA TYR A 181 4.51 -4.86 -8.94
C TYR A 181 4.24 -4.46 -7.50
N HIS A 182 3.05 -4.75 -7.01
CA HIS A 182 2.79 -4.78 -5.59
C HIS A 182 3.17 -6.16 -5.06
N ILE A 183 3.99 -6.23 -4.03
CA ILE A 183 4.32 -7.49 -3.35
C ILE A 183 3.97 -7.39 -1.88
N ALA A 184 3.38 -8.45 -1.34
CA ALA A 184 3.12 -8.54 0.08
C ALA A 184 3.54 -9.90 0.64
N PHE A 185 4.11 -9.84 1.83
CA PHE A 185 4.57 -10.98 2.60
C PHE A 185 3.84 -10.96 3.94
N VAL A 186 3.02 -11.99 4.17
CA VAL A 186 2.19 -12.10 5.36
C VAL A 186 2.61 -13.31 6.16
N TYR A 187 2.88 -13.11 7.44
CA TYR A 187 3.10 -14.20 8.39
C TYR A 187 2.00 -14.23 9.44
N ASN A 188 1.31 -15.35 9.52
CA ASN A 188 0.38 -15.65 10.60
C ASN A 188 1.06 -16.60 11.60
N ASN A 189 1.45 -16.08 12.76
CA ASN A 189 2.16 -16.84 13.78
C ASN A 189 1.27 -17.88 14.46
N THR A 190 -0.03 -17.62 14.63
CA THR A 190 -0.96 -18.59 15.22
C THR A 190 -1.15 -19.81 14.32
N ALA A 191 -1.31 -19.59 13.01
CA ALA A 191 -1.44 -20.66 12.02
C ALA A 191 -0.09 -21.20 11.53
N ARG A 192 1.02 -20.55 11.91
CA ARG A 192 2.37 -20.76 11.38
C ARG A 192 2.43 -20.85 9.87
N GLN A 193 1.81 -19.86 9.24
CA GLN A 193 1.60 -19.79 7.81
C GLN A 193 2.30 -18.57 7.24
N ARG A 194 3.17 -18.78 6.25
CA ARG A 194 3.71 -17.74 5.39
C ARG A 194 2.89 -17.66 4.11
N GLN A 195 2.61 -16.44 3.68
CA GLN A 195 1.84 -16.17 2.49
C GLN A 195 2.55 -15.12 1.68
N ILE A 196 2.64 -15.36 0.38
CA ILE A 196 3.24 -14.43 -0.58
C ILE A 196 2.14 -14.00 -1.53
N TYR A 197 2.06 -12.70 -1.80
CA TYR A 197 1.11 -12.11 -2.73
C TYR A 197 1.84 -11.27 -3.76
N VAL A 198 1.37 -11.30 -5.00
CA VAL A 198 1.81 -10.40 -6.08
C VAL A 198 0.57 -9.78 -6.72
N ASN A 199 0.57 -8.45 -6.86
CA ASN A 199 -0.55 -7.67 -7.40
C ASN A 199 -1.90 -8.01 -6.75
N GLY A 200 -1.89 -8.23 -5.44
CA GLY A 200 -3.10 -8.53 -4.66
C GLY A 200 -3.53 -10.00 -4.66
N LEU A 201 -2.91 -10.84 -5.50
CA LEU A 201 -3.27 -12.25 -5.65
C LEU A 201 -2.31 -13.14 -4.88
N VAL A 202 -2.82 -14.23 -4.29
CA VAL A 202 -1.99 -15.17 -3.53
C VAL A 202 -1.13 -16.00 -4.49
N GLU A 203 0.16 -16.03 -4.23
CA GLU A 203 1.16 -16.79 -4.99
C GLU A 203 1.55 -18.09 -4.32
N ASN A 204 1.68 -18.03 -2.99
CA ASN A 204 2.01 -19.18 -2.18
C ASN A 204 1.42 -19.04 -0.80
N ILE A 205 0.97 -20.17 -0.26
CA ILE A 205 0.63 -20.34 1.14
C ILE A 205 1.38 -21.58 1.60
N SER A 206 2.26 -21.42 2.59
CA SER A 206 3.07 -22.53 3.09
C SER A 206 3.11 -22.51 4.61
N LEU A 207 3.11 -23.70 5.18
CA LEU A 207 3.29 -23.91 6.61
C LEU A 207 4.78 -24.00 6.92
N SER A 208 5.15 -23.57 8.13
CA SER A 208 6.52 -23.75 8.63
C SER A 208 6.91 -25.23 8.61
N SER A 209 8.07 -25.54 8.03
CA SER A 209 8.46 -26.89 7.60
C SER A 209 9.10 -27.75 8.71
N SER A 210 9.33 -27.21 9.91
CA SER A 210 10.04 -27.92 10.98
C SER A 210 9.14 -28.55 12.04
N LEU A 211 9.51 -29.76 12.49
CA LEU A 211 8.89 -30.50 13.60
C LEU A 211 8.98 -29.75 14.95
N SER A 212 9.78 -28.67 15.06
CA SER A 212 9.95 -27.85 16.27
C SER A 212 9.10 -26.59 16.31
N SER A 213 8.25 -26.33 15.30
CA SER A 213 7.09 -25.47 15.49
C SER A 213 7.38 -23.96 15.74
N THR A 214 8.53 -23.45 15.34
CA THR A 214 8.90 -22.06 15.65
C THR A 214 8.72 -21.16 14.43
N GLY A 215 8.02 -20.04 14.60
CA GLY A 215 7.93 -18.97 13.60
C GLY A 215 9.22 -18.18 13.46
N TYR A 216 9.12 -16.89 13.18
CA TYR A 216 10.26 -15.99 13.25
C TYR A 216 10.74 -15.81 14.71
N LEU A 217 12.04 -15.98 14.93
CA LEU A 217 12.70 -15.96 16.24
C LEU A 217 13.76 -14.85 16.38
N GLY A 218 13.90 -13.96 15.40
CA GLY A 218 14.78 -12.80 15.52
C GLY A 218 14.31 -11.84 16.63
N GLN A 219 15.22 -11.45 17.53
CA GLN A 219 14.97 -10.56 18.68
C GLN A 219 15.78 -9.27 18.62
N CYS A 220 16.66 -9.14 17.63
CA CYS A 220 17.48 -7.97 17.39
C CYS A 220 18.04 -8.01 15.97
N GLY A 221 18.72 -6.93 15.60
CA GLY A 221 19.27 -6.73 14.26
C GLY A 221 18.49 -5.65 13.52
N PRO A 222 19.15 -4.80 12.72
CA PRO A 222 18.45 -3.79 11.96
C PRO A 222 17.62 -4.43 10.84
N VAL A 223 16.52 -3.76 10.48
CA VAL A 223 15.89 -3.98 9.18
C VAL A 223 16.78 -3.35 8.11
N THR A 224 16.96 -4.02 6.98
CA THR A 224 17.65 -3.47 5.81
C THR A 224 16.72 -3.45 4.61
N ILE A 225 16.67 -2.31 3.90
CA ILE A 225 15.96 -2.14 2.62
C ILE A 225 16.99 -2.06 1.51
N CYS A 226 16.69 -2.60 0.32
CA CYS A 226 17.61 -2.80 -0.81
C CYS A 226 18.68 -3.88 -0.59
N LYS A 227 18.50 -4.80 0.37
CA LYS A 227 19.35 -5.98 0.59
C LYS A 227 18.76 -6.90 1.66
N THR A 228 19.28 -8.13 1.72
CA THR A 228 19.17 -9.01 2.89
C THR A 228 20.57 -9.47 3.33
N ILE A 229 20.66 -10.30 4.38
CA ILE A 229 21.95 -10.88 4.81
C ILE A 229 22.47 -11.95 3.83
N THR A 230 21.59 -12.71 3.19
CA THR A 230 21.94 -13.80 2.26
C THR A 230 22.16 -13.32 0.84
N SER A 231 21.52 -12.20 0.48
CA SER A 231 21.44 -11.74 -0.89
C SER A 231 21.72 -10.25 -0.96
N PRO A 232 22.90 -9.83 -1.45
CA PRO A 232 23.08 -8.44 -1.85
C PRO A 232 22.14 -8.14 -3.01
N LEU A 233 21.78 -6.88 -3.20
CA LEU A 233 20.97 -6.51 -4.33
C LEU A 233 21.80 -6.58 -5.61
N SER A 234 21.44 -7.53 -6.47
CA SER A 234 22.12 -7.87 -7.72
C SER A 234 21.39 -7.25 -8.94
N ALA A 235 20.60 -6.21 -8.73
CA ALA A 235 19.77 -5.60 -9.78
C ALA A 235 19.66 -4.08 -9.58
N ILE A 236 19.28 -3.34 -10.62
CA ILE A 236 18.74 -1.99 -10.42
C ILE A 236 17.24 -2.16 -10.15
N THR A 237 16.85 -1.84 -8.92
CA THR A 237 15.47 -2.01 -8.44
C THR A 237 15.00 -0.69 -7.85
N TYR A 238 13.76 -0.30 -8.11
CA TYR A 238 13.09 0.78 -7.42
C TYR A 238 12.15 0.19 -6.37
N ILE A 239 12.15 0.73 -5.15
CA ILE A 239 11.23 0.32 -4.07
C ILE A 239 10.49 1.57 -3.58
N ASP A 240 9.20 1.42 -3.32
CA ASP A 240 8.33 2.52 -2.97
C ASP A 240 7.22 2.06 -2.01
N GLN A 241 6.70 2.98 -1.20
CA GLN A 241 5.55 2.79 -0.32
C GLN A 241 5.66 1.55 0.59
N ILE A 242 6.74 1.44 1.39
CA ILE A 242 6.93 0.28 2.26
C ILE A 242 6.04 0.40 3.49
N PHE A 243 5.14 -0.55 3.65
CA PHE A 243 4.18 -0.60 4.73
C PHE A 243 4.36 -1.85 5.58
N VAL A 244 4.42 -1.67 6.91
CA VAL A 244 4.63 -2.76 7.87
C VAL A 244 3.51 -2.74 8.91
N THR A 245 2.91 -3.90 9.16
CA THR A 245 1.88 -4.06 10.20
C THR A 245 2.26 -5.19 11.16
N GLN A 246 1.89 -5.05 12.44
CA GLN A 246 2.10 -6.08 13.48
C GLN A 246 0.94 -7.11 13.52
N ARG A 247 0.32 -7.38 12.37
CA ARG A 247 -0.72 -8.39 12.21
C ARG A 247 -0.65 -9.04 10.84
N ALA A 248 -1.26 -10.21 10.72
CA ALA A 248 -1.50 -10.81 9.42
C ALA A 248 -2.68 -10.10 8.74
N LYS A 249 -2.43 -9.44 7.60
CA LYS A 249 -3.46 -8.84 6.76
C LYS A 249 -4.22 -9.93 6.02
N THR A 250 -5.50 -9.68 5.76
CA THR A 250 -6.35 -10.57 4.96
C THR A 250 -6.08 -10.39 3.47
N ALA A 251 -6.42 -11.39 2.66
CA ALA A 251 -6.29 -11.30 1.20
C ALA A 251 -7.06 -10.10 0.61
N ASN A 252 -8.21 -9.74 1.20
CA ASN A 252 -8.98 -8.57 0.75
C ASN A 252 -8.25 -7.26 1.03
N GLU A 253 -7.56 -7.15 2.18
CA GLU A 253 -6.76 -5.97 2.49
C GLU A 253 -5.54 -5.85 1.59
N ILE A 254 -4.88 -6.97 1.28
CA ILE A 254 -3.76 -6.98 0.32
C ILE A 254 -4.25 -6.63 -1.09
N LEU A 255 -5.40 -7.15 -1.52
CA LEU A 255 -5.98 -6.84 -2.82
C LEU A 255 -6.36 -5.36 -2.94
N ASN A 256 -6.97 -4.79 -1.90
CA ASN A 256 -7.32 -3.37 -1.89
C ASN A 256 -6.07 -2.49 -2.03
N ASP A 257 -5.00 -2.81 -1.31
CA ASP A 257 -3.78 -2.00 -1.34
C ASP A 257 -3.02 -2.17 -2.66
N ALA A 258 -3.08 -3.36 -3.28
CA ALA A 258 -2.50 -3.64 -4.59
C ALA A 258 -3.28 -3.07 -5.78
N THR A 259 -4.58 -2.79 -5.62
CA THR A 259 -5.46 -2.27 -6.67
C THR A 259 -5.60 -0.75 -6.60
N PHE A 260 -4.65 -0.10 -5.95
CA PHE A 260 -4.54 1.35 -5.91
C PHE A 260 -4.59 1.97 -7.32
N ILE A 261 -5.56 2.84 -7.57
CA ILE A 261 -5.83 3.40 -8.92
C ILE A 261 -5.24 4.81 -9.08
N ALA A 262 -5.32 5.66 -8.06
CA ALA A 262 -4.87 7.04 -8.15
C ALA A 262 -4.56 7.65 -6.78
N TYR A 263 -3.51 8.46 -6.71
CA TYR A 263 -3.12 9.24 -5.53
C TYR A 263 -3.25 10.72 -5.82
N TYR A 264 -4.06 11.43 -5.05
CA TYR A 264 -4.13 12.90 -5.13
C TYR A 264 -3.62 13.50 -3.83
N SER A 265 -2.41 14.06 -3.86
CA SER A 265 -1.87 14.80 -2.73
C SER A 265 -2.45 16.22 -2.73
N PHE A 266 -3.28 16.51 -1.73
CA PHE A 266 -3.84 17.85 -1.55
C PHE A 266 -2.87 18.83 -0.87
N ASP A 267 -1.71 18.36 -0.42
CA ASP A 267 -0.74 19.16 0.34
C ASP A 267 0.26 19.89 -0.56
N CYS A 268 0.35 19.50 -1.85
CA CYS A 268 1.33 20.04 -2.79
C CYS A 268 0.73 20.98 -3.86
N GLY A 269 -0.55 21.33 -3.76
CA GLY A 269 -1.23 22.16 -4.75
C GLY A 269 -1.41 21.49 -6.14
N SER A 270 -1.04 20.22 -6.27
CA SER A 270 -1.20 19.42 -7.48
C SER A 270 -2.64 18.90 -7.57
N ILE A 271 -3.23 19.00 -8.77
CA ILE A 271 -4.49 18.33 -9.13
C ILE A 271 -4.23 17.09 -10.00
N LEU A 272 -2.97 16.75 -10.22
CA LEU A 272 -2.57 15.57 -10.96
C LEU A 272 -2.48 14.38 -10.02
N ASP A 273 -2.84 13.22 -10.53
CA ASP A 273 -2.55 11.94 -9.92
C ASP A 273 -1.03 11.78 -9.76
N SER A 274 -0.58 11.74 -8.52
CA SER A 274 0.80 11.42 -8.10
C SER A 274 1.10 9.93 -8.18
N GLY A 275 0.08 9.09 -8.40
CA GLY A 275 0.19 7.67 -8.66
C GLY A 275 0.56 7.33 -10.11
N PRO A 276 0.52 6.05 -10.49
CA PRO A 276 1.10 5.57 -11.74
C PRO A 276 0.30 5.92 -13.00
N ASN A 277 -0.96 6.34 -12.85
CA ASN A 277 -1.90 6.45 -13.97
C ASN A 277 -2.01 7.87 -14.53
N LEU A 278 -1.35 8.87 -13.90
CA LEU A 278 -1.31 10.28 -14.33
C LEU A 278 -2.71 10.84 -14.68
N LEU A 279 -3.74 10.36 -13.98
CA LEU A 279 -5.11 10.78 -14.19
C LEU A 279 -5.28 12.27 -13.88
N GLN A 280 -5.77 13.02 -14.86
CA GLN A 280 -6.07 14.43 -14.70
C GLN A 280 -7.38 14.60 -13.92
N SER A 281 -7.33 15.35 -12.83
CA SER A 281 -8.54 15.81 -12.14
C SER A 281 -8.87 17.26 -12.51
N PHE A 282 -10.14 17.64 -12.41
CA PHE A 282 -10.59 19.02 -12.56
C PHE A 282 -11.18 19.49 -11.23
N ALA A 283 -10.56 20.50 -10.62
CA ALA A 283 -11.03 21.10 -9.37
C ALA A 283 -11.91 22.33 -9.67
N VAL A 284 -13.17 22.32 -9.24
CA VAL A 284 -14.10 23.47 -9.39
C VAL A 284 -14.42 24.03 -8.00
N GLY A 285 -14.16 25.33 -7.78
CA GLY A 285 -14.55 26.05 -6.56
C GLY A 285 -13.78 25.66 -5.29
N GLN A 286 -12.53 25.19 -5.41
CA GLN A 286 -11.75 24.71 -4.26
C GLN A 286 -10.90 25.79 -3.60
N THR A 287 -10.83 25.74 -2.27
CA THR A 287 -9.83 26.44 -1.44
C THR A 287 -8.95 25.36 -0.81
N MET A 288 -7.69 25.28 -1.22
CA MET A 288 -6.72 24.35 -0.65
C MET A 288 -6.26 24.90 0.69
N ILE A 289 -6.41 24.13 1.77
CA ILE A 289 -5.96 24.51 3.11
C ILE A 289 -4.93 23.47 3.52
N ASN A 290 -3.72 23.91 3.86
CA ASN A 290 -2.69 23.02 4.40
C ASN A 290 -3.17 22.47 5.75
N GLY A 291 -3.55 21.19 5.76
CA GLY A 291 -3.83 20.42 6.96
C GLY A 291 -2.56 19.67 7.39
N ARG A 292 -2.33 19.56 8.70
CA ARG A 292 -1.32 18.64 9.23
C ARG A 292 -2.03 17.31 9.47
N VAL A 293 -1.58 16.24 8.82
CA VAL A 293 -1.93 14.86 9.21
C VAL A 293 -1.20 14.51 10.51
#